data_AF-A0A2R6M634-F1
#
_entry.id   AF-A0A2R6M634-F1
#
_cell.length_a   1.000
_cell.length_b   1.000
_cell.length_c   1.000
_cell.angle_alpha   90.00
_cell.angle_beta   90.00
_cell.angle_gamma   90.00
#
_symmetry.space_group_name_H-M   'P 1'
#
loop_
_entity.id
_entity.type
_entity.pdbx_description
1 polymer ?
#
loop_
_entity_poly.entity_id
_entity_poly.type
_entity_poly.pdbx_seq_one_letter_code
_entity_poly.pdbx_strand_id
1 'polypeptide(L)'
;MVTQSEIEDIDDLPPSAKLVFKVLEYKGSLTQKQIVEESMLSARTVRYALERLEELGVVEENVYFADARQNLYEINAAAEAAPDADCADAQECAD
;
A
#
# COMPACT_ATOMS: atom_id res chain seq x y z
N MET A 1 16.01 -6.59 -4.94
CA MET A 1 16.66 -7.62 -4.09
C MET A 1 16.45 -7.10 -2.69
N VAL A 2 15.35 -7.48 -2.06
CA VAL A 2 15.01 -7.04 -0.69
C VAL A 2 16.18 -7.43 0.19
N THR A 3 16.77 -6.46 0.86
CA THR A 3 17.86 -6.77 1.77
C THR A 3 17.26 -7.52 2.96
N GLN A 4 17.97 -8.54 3.44
CA GLN A 4 17.53 -9.37 4.56
C GLN A 4 17.18 -8.53 5.81
N SER A 5 17.76 -7.33 5.92
CA SER A 5 17.53 -6.35 6.98
C SER A 5 16.13 -5.72 6.95
N GLU A 6 15.55 -5.45 5.77
CA GLU A 6 14.21 -4.82 5.66
C GLU A 6 13.08 -5.75 6.15
N ILE A 7 13.32 -7.07 6.12
CA ILE A 7 12.38 -8.08 6.60
C ILE A 7 12.49 -8.25 8.12
N GLU A 8 13.70 -8.10 8.69
CA GLU A 8 13.92 -8.11 10.14
C GLU A 8 13.18 -6.95 10.81
N ASP A 9 13.21 -5.75 10.20
CA ASP A 9 12.46 -4.59 10.70
C ASP A 9 10.94 -4.78 10.65
N ILE A 10 10.44 -5.57 9.69
CA ILE A 10 9.01 -5.92 9.62
C ILE A 10 8.62 -6.90 10.74
N ASP A 11 9.53 -7.79 11.17
CA ASP A 11 9.22 -8.76 12.20
C ASP A 11 8.96 -8.11 13.57
N ASP A 12 9.64 -7.00 13.86
CA ASP A 12 9.46 -6.15 15.06
C ASP A 12 8.21 -5.25 15.03
N LEU A 13 7.51 -5.18 13.89
CA LEU A 13 6.29 -4.38 13.77
C LEU A 13 5.11 -4.97 14.57
N PRO A 14 4.21 -4.11 15.07
CA PRO A 14 2.97 -4.55 15.67
C PRO A 14 2.13 -5.36 14.67
N PRO A 15 1.30 -6.31 15.16
CA PRO A 15 0.55 -7.22 14.29
C PRO A 15 -0.39 -6.50 13.32
N SER A 16 -0.90 -5.33 13.70
CA SER A 16 -1.72 -4.49 12.82
C SER A 16 -0.94 -3.97 11.61
N ALA A 17 0.33 -3.58 11.78
CA ALA A 17 1.15 -3.07 10.69
C ALA A 17 1.56 -4.18 9.73
N LYS A 18 1.92 -5.36 10.26
CA LYS A 18 2.17 -6.56 9.43
C LYS A 18 0.97 -6.94 8.58
N LEU A 19 -0.23 -6.86 9.14
CA LEU A 19 -1.46 -7.17 8.39
C LEU A 19 -1.71 -6.15 7.28
N VAL A 20 -1.54 -4.85 7.54
CA VAL A 20 -1.68 -3.81 6.52
C VAL A 20 -0.67 -3.97 5.39
N PHE A 21 0.59 -4.27 5.72
CA PHE A 21 1.62 -4.59 4.73
C PHE A 21 1.19 -5.76 3.84
N LYS A 22 0.70 -6.86 4.44
CA LYS A 22 0.19 -8.00 3.66
C LYS A 22 -0.98 -7.64 2.77
N VAL A 23 -1.92 -6.81 3.23
CA VAL A 23 -3.04 -6.36 2.38
C VAL A 23 -2.54 -5.61 1.15
N LEU A 24 -1.54 -4.73 1.31
CA LEU A 24 -0.90 -4.01 0.20
C LEU A 24 -0.10 -4.95 -0.72
N GLU A 25 0.57 -5.97 -0.17
CA GLU A 25 1.27 -7.00 -0.96
C GLU A 25 0.29 -7.77 -1.86
N TYR A 26 -0.88 -8.16 -1.33
CA TYR A 26 -1.86 -8.94 -2.09
C TYR A 26 -2.69 -8.13 -3.08
N LYS A 27 -2.96 -6.85 -2.80
CA LYS A 27 -3.88 -6.01 -3.60
C LYS A 27 -3.19 -4.88 -4.36
N GLY A 28 -1.91 -4.66 -4.10
CA GLY A 28 -1.14 -3.55 -4.65
C GLY A 28 -1.47 -2.21 -4.00
N SER A 29 -1.39 -1.15 -4.79
CA SER A 29 -1.62 0.22 -4.36
C SER A 29 -3.08 0.45 -3.94
N LEU A 30 -3.31 0.83 -2.68
CA LEU A 30 -4.65 1.07 -2.14
C LEU A 30 -4.74 2.42 -1.44
N THR A 31 -5.92 3.04 -1.47
CA THR A 31 -6.20 4.24 -0.66
C THR A 31 -6.39 3.84 0.81
N GLN A 32 -6.17 4.78 1.74
CA GLN A 32 -6.39 4.55 3.18
C GLN A 32 -7.77 3.96 3.50
N LYS A 33 -8.82 4.44 2.82
CA LYS A 33 -10.19 3.93 3.02
C LYS A 33 -10.32 2.47 2.61
N GLN A 34 -9.77 2.10 1.46
CA GLN A 34 -9.78 0.71 0.99
C GLN A 34 -9.00 -0.20 1.93
N ILE A 35 -7.85 0.24 2.45
CA ILE A 35 -7.08 -0.53 3.44
C ILE A 35 -7.90 -0.78 4.71
N VAL A 36 -8.70 0.19 5.15
CA VAL A 36 -9.62 0.03 6.29
C VAL A 36 -10.68 -1.04 6.01
N GLU A 37 -11.29 -1.00 4.83
CA GLU A 37 -12.31 -1.97 4.42
C GLU A 37 -11.73 -3.39 4.30
N GLU A 38 -10.51 -3.53 3.76
CA GLU A 38 -9.89 -4.82 3.50
C GLU A 38 -9.22 -5.44 4.73
N SER A 39 -8.59 -4.63 5.57
CA SER A 39 -7.96 -5.10 6.81
C SER A 39 -8.98 -5.37 7.92
N MET A 40 -10.21 -4.86 7.78
CA MET A 40 -11.25 -4.89 8.83
C MET A 40 -10.79 -4.25 10.16
N LEU A 41 -9.79 -3.35 10.09
CA LEU A 41 -9.28 -2.60 11.23
C LEU A 41 -9.97 -1.23 11.33
N SER A 42 -9.80 -0.56 12.47
CA SER A 42 -10.25 0.82 12.59
C SER A 42 -9.37 1.76 11.76
N ALA A 43 -9.95 2.85 11.24
CA ALA A 43 -9.18 3.89 10.53
C ALA A 43 -7.99 4.45 11.34
N ARG A 44 -8.13 4.53 12.67
CA ARG A 44 -7.03 4.95 13.55
C ARG A 44 -5.89 3.93 13.55
N THR A 45 -6.22 2.64 13.61
CA THR A 45 -5.22 1.56 13.59
C THR A 45 -4.52 1.50 12.24
N VAL A 46 -5.26 1.70 11.15
CA VAL A 46 -4.67 1.75 9.80
C VAL A 46 -3.73 2.94 9.66
N ARG A 47 -4.12 4.14 10.11
CA ARG A 47 -3.21 5.30 10.12
C ARG A 47 -1.94 5.04 10.90
N TYR A 48 -2.06 4.51 12.12
CA TYR A 48 -0.89 4.15 12.94
C TYR A 48 -0.01 3.10 12.24
N ALA A 49 -0.61 2.12 11.58
CA ALA A 49 0.12 1.11 10.81
C ALA A 49 0.87 1.72 9.62
N LEU A 50 0.22 2.57 8.83
CA LEU A 50 0.82 3.25 7.68
C LEU A 50 1.96 4.18 8.12
N GLU A 51 1.76 5.01 9.15
CA GLU A 51 2.80 5.86 9.73
C GLU A 51 4.04 5.03 10.11
N ARG A 52 3.84 3.86 10.74
CA ARG A 52 4.94 2.99 11.14
C ARG A 52 5.66 2.33 9.97
N LEU A 53 4.92 2.00 8.91
CA LEU A 53 5.46 1.40 7.69
C LEU A 53 6.24 2.43 6.86
N GLU A 54 5.77 3.68 6.81
CA GLU A 54 6.46 4.81 6.19
C GLU A 54 7.76 5.16 6.94
N GLU A 55 7.75 5.15 8.28
CA GLU A 55 8.95 5.37 9.10
C GLU A 55 10.08 4.37 8.78
N LEU A 56 9.73 3.14 8.41
CA LEU A 56 10.66 2.10 8.00
C LEU A 56 11.02 2.15 6.50
N GLY A 57 10.35 3.01 5.73
CA GLY A 57 10.56 3.13 4.28
C GLY A 57 10.04 1.96 3.45
N VAL A 58 9.21 1.09 4.02
CA VAL A 58 8.65 -0.09 3.31
C VAL A 58 7.37 0.25 2.53
N VAL A 59 6.69 1.33 2.90
CA VAL A 59 5.50 1.86 2.21
C VAL A 59 5.76 3.31 1.83
N GLU A 60 5.29 3.69 0.64
CA GLU A 60 5.32 5.06 0.16
C GLU A 60 3.89 5.59 -0.04
N GLU A 61 3.74 6.89 0.23
CA GLU A 61 2.51 7.64 -0.01
C GLU A 61 2.64 8.43 -1.32
N ASN A 62 1.70 8.21 -2.24
CA ASN A 62 1.62 8.91 -3.52
C ASN A 62 0.26 9.60 -3.71
N VAL A 63 0.24 10.66 -4.52
CA VAL A 63 -1.00 11.40 -4.81
C VAL A 63 -1.90 10.56 -5.70
N TYR A 64 -3.19 10.43 -5.32
CA TYR A 64 -4.15 9.75 -6.17
C TYR A 64 -4.65 10.69 -7.28
N PHE A 65 -4.26 10.44 -8.53
CA PHE A 65 -4.60 11.33 -9.65
C PHE A 65 -6.12 11.43 -9.92
N ALA A 66 -6.88 10.37 -9.65
CA ALA A 66 -8.34 10.38 -9.83
C ALA A 66 -9.06 11.25 -8.78
N ASP A 67 -8.49 11.37 -7.58
CA ASP A 67 -9.01 12.25 -6.52
C ASP A 67 -7.84 12.75 -5.66
N ALA A 68 -7.44 14.02 -5.87
CA ALA A 68 -6.30 14.62 -5.19
C ALA A 68 -6.50 14.86 -3.68
N ARG A 69 -7.68 14.54 -3.12
CA ARG A 69 -7.91 14.57 -1.66
C ARG A 69 -7.59 13.24 -1.01
N GLN A 70 -7.33 12.21 -1.82
CA GLN A 70 -6.95 10.88 -1.39
C GLN A 70 -5.49 10.63 -1.76
N ASN A 71 -4.86 9.80 -0.94
CA ASN A 71 -3.49 9.36 -1.17
C ASN A 71 -3.53 7.83 -1.39
N LEU A 72 -2.71 7.37 -2.30
CA LEU A 72 -2.44 5.95 -2.54
C LEU A 72 -1.25 5.55 -1.69
N TYR A 73 -1.37 4.40 -1.05
CA TYR A 73 -0.28 3.75 -0.35
C TYR A 73 0.13 2.53 -1.14
N GLU A 74 1.42 2.40 -1.40
CA GLU A 74 1.99 1.25 -2.10
C GLU A 74 3.25 0.77 -1.41
N ILE A 75 3.57 -0.50 -1.60
CA ILE A 75 4.84 -1.06 -1.12
C ILE A 75 5.94 -0.52 -2.01
N ASN A 76 7.02 -0.02 -1.40
CA ASN A 76 8.17 0.45 -2.16
C ASN A 76 8.75 -0.73 -2.97
N ALA A 77 8.83 -0.60 -4.30
CA ALA A 77 9.24 -1.69 -5.20
C ALA A 77 10.71 -2.16 -5.00
N ALA A 78 11.50 -1.51 -4.14
CA ALA A 78 12.72 -2.12 -3.61
C ALA A 78 12.44 -3.42 -2.83
N ALA A 79 11.26 -3.49 -2.19
CA ALA A 79 10.72 -4.65 -1.52
C ALA A 79 10.06 -5.64 -2.49
N GLU A 80 9.30 -5.23 -3.51
CA GLU A 80 8.68 -6.20 -4.43
C GLU A 80 8.56 -5.68 -5.86
N ALA A 81 9.32 -6.28 -6.78
CA ALA A 81 9.12 -6.12 -8.21
C ALA A 81 7.97 -7.04 -8.67
N ALA A 82 6.76 -6.49 -8.84
CA ALA A 82 5.74 -6.98 -9.78
C ALA A 82 4.74 -5.84 -10.09
N PRO A 83 4.72 -5.28 -11.32
CA PRO A 83 3.74 -4.28 -11.72
C PRO A 83 2.54 -4.95 -12.39
N ASP A 84 1.39 -4.99 -11.70
CA ASP A 84 0.10 -5.31 -12.31
C ASP A 84 -0.92 -4.22 -11.94
N ALA A 85 -0.76 -3.04 -12.54
CA ALA A 85 -1.85 -2.08 -12.67
C ALA A 85 -2.03 -1.78 -14.16
N ASP A 86 -2.56 -2.77 -14.88
CA ASP A 86 -3.31 -2.56 -16.10
C ASP A 86 -4.52 -1.68 -15.74
N CYS A 87 -4.39 -0.37 -15.99
CA CYS A 87 -5.55 0.51 -16.03
C CYS A 87 -6.08 0.41 -17.45
N ALA A 88 -7.06 -0.48 -17.62
CA ALA A 88 -7.87 -0.57 -18.82
C ALA A 88 -8.47 0.80 -19.15
N ASP A 89 -7.92 1.45 -20.17
CA ASP A 89 -8.57 2.56 -20.86
C ASP A 89 -9.73 1.99 -21.69
N ALA A 90 -10.95 2.36 -21.30
CA ALA A 90 -12.17 2.01 -22.00
C ALA A 90 -12.50 3.06 -23.07
N GLN A 91 -12.41 2.64 -24.34
CA GLN A 91 -13.34 2.95 -25.42
C GLN A 91 -13.53 4.42 -25.87
N GLU A 92 -13.04 4.72 -27.08
CA GLU A 92 -13.69 5.62 -28.05
C GLU A 92 -13.66 4.91 -29.43
N CYS A 93 -14.75 4.30 -29.90
CA CYS A 93 -15.88 4.84 -30.68
C CYS A 93 -15.50 5.35 -32.10
N ALA A 94 -16.16 4.76 -33.09
CA ALA A 94 -16.02 4.89 -34.54
C ALA A 94 -16.06 6.33 -35.13
N ASP A 95 -15.31 6.53 -36.23
CA ASP A 95 -15.85 6.90 -37.56
C ASP A 95 -14.86 6.49 -38.68
#